data_AF-A0A8T0Y225-F1
#
_entry.id   AF-A0A8T0Y225-F1
#
_cell.length_a   1.000
_cell.length_b   1.000
_cell.length_c   1.000
_cell.angle_alpha   90.00
_cell.angle_beta   90.00
_cell.angle_gamma   90.00
#
_symmetry.space_group_name_H-M   'P 1'
#
loop_
_entity.id
_entity.type
_entity.pdbx_description
1 polymer ?
#
loop_
_entity_poly.entity_id
_entity_poly.type
_entity_poly.pdbx_seq_one_letter_code
_entity_poly.pdbx_strand_id
1 'polypeptide(L)'
;MHLMTATRPDIAYAVGYVSRFMENPQEEHWVAVKRIFRYLQGTKTHGICFKPGNKIDFRGYSDADWAGDLADRKSTSGYTFMLMSAPVSWGSKKQSSVSLSTSEAEYIALSLAIQEGKWIHRLLCEILAATNETGPELKIREDNQSCIKMTKNPVNHGRAKHIDIKLP
;
A
#
# COMPACT_ATOMS: atom_id res chain seq x y z
N MET A 1 0.93 15.05 -8.00
CA MET A 1 0.36 14.26 -6.88
C MET A 1 -1.07 13.78 -7.17
N HIS A 2 -2.01 14.62 -7.60
CA HIS A 2 -3.44 14.25 -7.68
C HIS A 2 -3.76 12.94 -8.44
N LEU A 3 -3.20 12.73 -9.64
CA LEU A 3 -3.46 11.50 -10.41
C LEU A 3 -3.08 10.24 -9.63
N MET A 4 -1.93 10.26 -8.96
CA MET A 4 -1.42 9.09 -8.23
C MET A 4 -2.29 8.74 -7.01
N THR A 5 -3.02 9.69 -6.44
CA THR A 5 -3.85 9.47 -5.24
C THR A 5 -5.31 9.21 -5.57
N ALA A 6 -5.77 9.56 -6.77
CA ALA A 6 -7.19 9.53 -7.12
C ALA A 6 -7.53 8.46 -8.17
N THR A 7 -6.75 8.33 -9.24
CA THR A 7 -7.17 7.54 -10.42
C THR A 7 -6.08 6.63 -10.99
N ARG A 8 -4.82 6.82 -10.59
CA ARG A 8 -3.64 6.14 -11.14
C ARG A 8 -2.79 5.49 -10.05
N PRO A 9 -3.24 4.39 -9.44
CA PRO A 9 -2.45 3.63 -8.46
C PRO A 9 -1.10 3.15 -9.01
N ASP A 10 -1.08 2.83 -10.29
CA ASP A 10 0.07 2.32 -11.04
C ASP A 10 1.27 3.28 -11.11
N ILE A 11 1.08 4.58 -10.86
CA ILE A 11 2.18 5.56 -10.80
C ILE A 11 2.56 5.95 -9.37
N ALA A 12 1.87 5.43 -8.33
CA ALA A 12 2.04 5.88 -6.94
C ALA A 12 3.49 5.79 -6.46
N TYR A 13 4.15 4.65 -6.72
CA TYR A 13 5.56 4.47 -6.42
C TYR A 13 6.44 5.44 -7.22
N ALA A 14 6.30 5.48 -8.54
CA ALA A 14 7.18 6.26 -9.41
C ALA A 14 7.14 7.76 -9.08
N VAL A 15 5.94 8.31 -8.87
CA VAL A 15 5.75 9.71 -8.47
C VAL A 15 6.27 9.94 -7.04
N GLY A 16 5.97 9.03 -6.11
CA GLY A 16 6.47 9.11 -4.74
C GLY A 16 8.00 9.05 -4.66
N TYR A 17 8.65 8.27 -5.52
CA TYR A 17 10.11 8.18 -5.58
C TYR A 17 10.74 9.48 -6.09
N VAL A 18 10.33 9.97 -7.27
CA VAL A 18 10.91 11.22 -7.82
C VAL A 18 10.62 12.43 -6.94
N SER A 19 9.52 12.42 -6.18
CA SER A 19 9.20 13.50 -5.24
C SER A 19 10.22 13.67 -4.11
N ARG A 20 11.02 12.63 -3.80
CA ARG A 20 12.07 12.69 -2.77
C ARG A 20 13.17 13.70 -3.13
N PHE A 21 13.31 14.03 -4.42
CA PHE A 21 14.37 14.89 -4.94
C PHE A 21 13.89 16.28 -5.35
N MET A 22 12.68 16.69 -4.95
CA MET A 22 12.11 17.99 -5.35
C MET A 22 12.92 19.19 -4.84
N GLU A 23 13.65 19.04 -3.74
CA GLU A 23 14.49 20.11 -3.18
C GLU A 23 15.73 20.39 -4.05
N ASN A 24 16.32 19.35 -4.65
CA ASN A 24 17.49 19.48 -5.52
C ASN A 24 17.45 18.44 -6.67
N PRO A 25 16.60 18.65 -7.69
CA PRO A 25 16.44 17.72 -8.79
C PRO A 25 17.67 17.70 -9.70
N GLN A 26 18.06 16.52 -10.18
CA GLN A 26 19.17 16.30 -11.10
C GLN A 26 18.62 15.85 -12.47
N GLU A 27 19.47 15.81 -13.50
CA GLU A 27 19.07 15.44 -14.86
C GLU A 27 18.40 14.05 -14.91
N GLU A 28 18.90 13.09 -14.15
CA GLU A 28 18.32 11.74 -14.06
C GLU A 28 16.87 11.77 -13.53
N HIS A 29 16.59 12.60 -12.52
CA HIS A 29 15.24 12.78 -11.98
C HIS A 29 14.31 13.41 -13.02
N TRP A 30 14.82 14.35 -13.83
CA TRP A 30 14.06 14.96 -14.92
C TRP A 30 13.72 13.97 -16.02
N VAL A 31 14.64 13.09 -16.38
CA VAL A 31 14.41 11.98 -17.32
C VAL A 31 13.33 11.03 -16.80
N ALA A 32 13.38 10.69 -15.51
CA ALA A 32 12.38 9.85 -14.85
C ALA A 32 10.97 10.50 -14.88
N VAL A 33 10.88 11.80 -14.56
CA VAL A 33 9.62 12.56 -14.63
C VAL A 33 9.05 12.58 -16.06
N LYS A 34 9.89 12.83 -17.08
CA LYS A 34 9.45 12.74 -18.48
C LYS A 34 8.96 11.35 -18.86
N ARG A 35 9.55 10.28 -18.32
CA ARG A 35 9.07 8.91 -18.53
C ARG A 35 7.69 8.70 -17.93
N ILE A 36 7.43 9.21 -16.72
CA ILE A 36 6.09 9.17 -16.09
C ILE A 36 5.06 9.89 -16.98
N PHE A 37 5.37 11.09 -17.47
CA PHE A 37 4.45 11.82 -18.35
C PHE A 37 4.19 11.12 -19.68
N ARG A 38 5.22 10.54 -20.32
CA ARG A 38 5.05 9.75 -21.55
C ARG A 38 4.17 8.52 -21.31
N TYR A 39 4.37 7.83 -20.18
CA TYR A 39 3.53 6.71 -19.78
C TYR A 39 2.07 7.13 -19.58
N LEU A 40 1.82 8.23 -18.87
CA LEU A 40 0.48 8.80 -18.70
C LEU A 40 -0.18 9.15 -20.03
N GLN A 41 0.57 9.76 -20.95
CA GLN A 41 0.06 10.09 -22.27
C GLN A 41 -0.32 8.86 -23.09
N GLY A 42 0.51 7.81 -23.06
CA GLY A 42 0.23 6.53 -23.72
C GLY A 42 -0.92 5.74 -23.08
N THR A 43 -1.21 6.01 -21.80
CA THR A 43 -2.24 5.31 -21.01
C THR A 43 -3.39 6.22 -20.60
N LYS A 44 -3.64 7.31 -21.36
CA LYS A 44 -4.67 8.30 -21.03
C LYS A 44 -6.10 7.74 -20.94
N THR A 45 -6.34 6.60 -21.59
CA THR A 45 -7.62 5.88 -21.58
C THR A 45 -7.74 4.85 -20.47
N HIS A 46 -6.69 4.61 -19.68
CA HIS A 46 -6.75 3.71 -18.54
C HIS A 46 -7.57 4.35 -17.43
N GLY A 47 -8.41 3.55 -16.79
CA GLY A 47 -9.25 3.96 -15.68
C GLY A 47 -9.50 2.80 -14.74
N ILE A 48 -10.07 3.13 -13.58
CA ILE A 48 -10.47 2.17 -12.57
C ILE A 48 -11.84 1.61 -12.97
N CYS A 49 -11.89 0.31 -13.28
CA CYS A 49 -13.10 -0.36 -13.73
C CYS A 49 -13.61 -1.34 -12.67
N PHE A 50 -14.73 -0.98 -12.04
CA PHE A 50 -15.44 -1.89 -11.14
C PHE A 50 -16.17 -2.96 -11.95
N LYS A 51 -16.13 -4.20 -11.47
CA LYS A 51 -16.87 -5.31 -12.06
C LYS A 51 -18.05 -5.67 -11.16
N PRO A 52 -19.29 -5.68 -11.68
CA PRO A 52 -20.43 -6.12 -10.90
C PRO A 52 -20.26 -7.58 -10.51
N GLY A 53 -20.80 -7.93 -9.34
CA GLY A 53 -20.74 -9.29 -8.80
C GLY A 53 -21.83 -9.50 -7.77
N ASN A 54 -22.16 -10.78 -7.52
CA ASN A 54 -23.25 -11.16 -6.60
C ASN A 54 -22.88 -11.01 -5.12
N LYS A 55 -21.59 -10.81 -4.81
CA LYS A 55 -21.07 -10.63 -3.46
C LYS A 55 -20.06 -9.51 -3.47
N ILE A 56 -20.05 -8.73 -2.39
CA ILE A 56 -19.06 -7.67 -2.18
C ILE A 56 -17.69 -8.31 -1.97
N ASP A 57 -16.82 -8.08 -2.94
CA ASP A 57 -15.46 -8.60 -2.94
C ASP A 57 -14.49 -7.52 -2.46
N PHE A 58 -14.09 -7.60 -1.19
CA PHE A 58 -13.13 -6.69 -0.58
C PHE A 58 -11.84 -7.44 -0.20
N ARG A 59 -10.69 -6.97 -0.70
CA ARG A 59 -9.38 -7.63 -0.50
C ARG A 59 -8.27 -6.61 -0.35
N GLY A 60 -7.41 -6.79 0.64
CA GLY A 60 -6.17 -6.03 0.79
C GLY A 60 -4.95 -6.82 0.32
N TYR A 61 -3.92 -6.10 -0.11
CA TYR A 61 -2.58 -6.62 -0.40
C TYR A 61 -1.57 -5.69 0.27
N SER A 62 -0.51 -6.26 0.82
CA SER A 62 0.64 -5.56 1.39
C SER A 62 1.91 -6.11 0.76
N ASP A 63 2.91 -5.25 0.59
CA ASP A 63 4.22 -5.61 0.05
C ASP A 63 5.27 -4.57 0.50
N ALA A 64 6.54 -4.94 0.57
CA ALA A 64 7.64 -4.01 0.82
C ALA A 64 8.84 -4.27 -0.09
N ASP A 65 9.40 -3.22 -0.70
CA ASP A 65 10.77 -3.34 -1.22
C ASP A 65 11.74 -3.38 -0.03
N TRP A 66 12.66 -4.36 0.00
CA TRP A 66 13.67 -4.40 1.06
C TRP A 66 14.93 -3.67 0.63
N ALA A 67 15.28 -2.62 1.38
CA ALA A 67 16.44 -1.78 1.11
C ALA A 67 16.52 -1.26 -0.35
N GLY A 68 15.35 -0.95 -0.92
CA GLY A 68 15.21 -0.51 -2.30
C GLY A 68 15.78 0.88 -2.57
N ASP A 69 15.87 1.73 -1.55
CA ASP A 69 16.57 3.01 -1.67
C ASP A 69 18.10 2.83 -1.50
N LEU A 70 18.87 3.04 -2.57
CA LEU A 70 20.32 2.88 -2.53
C LEU A 70 21.03 3.94 -1.67
N ALA A 71 20.42 5.10 -1.45
CA ALA A 71 21.04 6.20 -0.72
C ALA A 71 21.02 5.98 0.79
N ASP A 72 19.88 5.56 1.35
CA ASP A 72 19.73 5.37 2.80
C ASP A 72 19.30 3.97 3.22
N ARG A 73 19.23 3.03 2.26
CA ARG A 73 18.86 1.61 2.47
C ARG A 73 17.49 1.43 3.11
N LYS A 74 16.63 2.45 3.06
CA LYS A 74 15.26 2.33 3.56
C LYS A 74 14.37 1.62 2.54
N SER A 75 13.54 0.76 3.07
CA SER A 75 12.48 0.04 2.38
C SER A 75 11.33 0.99 2.00
N THR A 76 10.54 0.63 1.01
CA THR A 76 9.30 1.29 0.60
C THR A 76 8.16 0.32 0.81
N SER A 77 7.24 0.67 1.71
CA SER A 77 6.02 -0.09 1.94
C SER A 77 4.96 0.27 0.89
N GLY A 78 4.29 -0.75 0.38
CA GLY A 78 3.15 -0.65 -0.52
C GLY A 78 1.92 -1.35 0.05
N TYR A 79 0.75 -0.84 -0.27
CA TYR A 79 -0.49 -1.58 -0.10
C TYR A 79 -1.49 -1.24 -1.21
N THR A 80 -2.45 -2.13 -1.44
CA THR A 80 -3.60 -1.87 -2.31
C THR A 80 -4.83 -2.61 -1.79
N PHE A 81 -5.93 -1.89 -1.63
CA PHE A 81 -7.25 -2.40 -1.32
C PHE A 81 -8.11 -2.41 -2.58
N MET A 82 -8.65 -3.58 -2.88
CA MET A 82 -9.51 -3.83 -4.02
C MET A 82 -10.95 -4.01 -3.54
N LEU A 83 -11.89 -3.37 -4.22
CA LEU A 83 -13.33 -3.56 -4.08
C LEU A 83 -13.91 -3.86 -5.46
N MET A 84 -14.63 -4.98 -5.60
CA MET A 84 -15.29 -5.35 -6.87
C MET A 84 -14.32 -5.33 -8.07
N SER A 85 -13.16 -5.97 -7.91
CA SER A 85 -12.05 -6.01 -8.89
C SER A 85 -11.39 -4.68 -9.25
N ALA A 86 -11.66 -3.60 -8.52
CA ALA A 86 -11.09 -2.28 -8.73
C ALA A 86 -10.34 -1.77 -7.49
N PRO A 87 -9.18 -1.10 -7.64
CA PRO A 87 -8.51 -0.47 -6.51
C PRO A 87 -9.34 0.70 -5.98
N VAL A 88 -9.51 0.75 -4.65
CA VAL A 88 -10.26 1.82 -3.94
C VAL A 88 -9.40 2.58 -2.93
N SER A 89 -8.31 1.98 -2.46
CA SER A 89 -7.28 2.67 -1.70
C SER A 89 -5.93 2.01 -1.97
N TRP A 90 -4.88 2.80 -2.01
CA TRP A 90 -3.52 2.32 -2.24
C TRP A 90 -2.53 3.33 -1.68
N GLY A 91 -1.32 2.86 -1.43
CA GLY A 91 -0.26 3.68 -0.91
C GLY A 91 1.10 3.13 -1.28
N SER A 92 2.05 4.04 -1.46
CA SER A 92 3.47 3.73 -1.55
C SER A 92 4.21 4.73 -0.68
N LYS A 93 4.92 4.25 0.34
CA LYS A 93 5.53 5.08 1.38
C LYS A 93 6.91 4.57 1.75
N LYS A 94 7.90 5.45 1.69
CA LYS A 94 9.24 5.18 2.22
C LYS A 94 9.14 4.94 3.73
N GLN A 95 9.72 3.86 4.22
CA GLN A 95 9.79 3.58 5.65
C GLN A 95 10.66 4.62 6.36
N SER A 96 10.33 4.92 7.62
CA SER A 96 11.07 5.90 8.42
C SER A 96 12.43 5.38 8.88
N SER A 97 12.51 4.08 9.17
CA SER A 97 13.68 3.35 9.63
C SER A 97 14.17 2.35 8.58
N VAL A 98 15.44 1.97 8.67
CA VAL A 98 16.02 0.88 7.88
C VAL A 98 15.61 -0.45 8.51
N SER A 99 14.99 -1.33 7.71
CA SER A 99 14.64 -2.68 8.14
C SER A 99 15.87 -3.59 8.06
N LEU A 100 16.12 -4.37 9.10
CA LEU A 100 17.26 -5.30 9.16
C LEU A 100 17.00 -6.63 8.45
N SER A 101 15.75 -6.88 8.07
CA SER A 101 15.35 -8.04 7.29
C SER A 101 14.18 -7.72 6.35
N THR A 102 13.99 -8.55 5.33
CA THR A 102 12.81 -8.51 4.47
C THR A 102 11.53 -8.66 5.29
N SER A 103 11.50 -9.61 6.23
CA SER A 103 10.34 -9.87 7.10
C SER A 103 9.95 -8.65 7.95
N GLU A 104 10.93 -7.88 8.43
CA GLU A 104 10.67 -6.64 9.17
C GLU A 104 10.11 -5.54 8.25
N ALA A 105 10.64 -5.41 7.03
CA ALA A 105 10.11 -4.48 6.04
C ALA A 105 8.65 -4.80 5.70
N GLU A 106 8.35 -6.09 5.48
CA GLU A 106 6.99 -6.57 5.23
C GLU A 106 6.07 -6.33 6.41
N TYR A 107 6.52 -6.58 7.64
CA TYR A 107 5.72 -6.35 8.84
C TYR A 107 5.34 -4.86 9.00
N ILE A 108 6.25 -3.94 8.65
CA ILE A 108 5.96 -2.51 8.62
C ILE A 108 4.93 -2.17 7.52
N ALA A 109 5.06 -2.74 6.33
CA ALA A 109 4.07 -2.55 5.26
C ALA A 109 2.69 -3.08 5.66
N LEU A 110 2.65 -4.27 6.24
CA LEU A 110 1.43 -4.92 6.69
C LEU A 110 0.74 -4.11 7.79
N SER A 111 1.51 -3.50 8.70
CA SER A 111 0.99 -2.58 9.71
C SER A 111 0.28 -1.38 9.08
N LEU A 112 0.89 -0.76 8.05
CA LEU A 112 0.26 0.34 7.30
C LEU A 112 -1.02 -0.11 6.58
N ALA A 113 -0.97 -1.28 5.93
CA ALA A 113 -2.13 -1.86 5.27
C ALA A 113 -3.26 -2.13 6.25
N ILE A 114 -2.99 -2.66 7.45
CA ILE A 114 -4.02 -2.95 8.45
C ILE A 114 -4.70 -1.68 8.95
N GLN A 115 -3.96 -0.59 9.17
CA GLN A 115 -4.55 0.69 9.59
C GLN A 115 -5.55 1.21 8.56
N GLU A 116 -5.15 1.24 7.28
CA GLU A 116 -6.01 1.65 6.18
C GLU A 116 -7.20 0.71 6.01
N GLY A 117 -6.94 -0.61 5.99
CA GLY A 117 -7.95 -1.64 5.80
C GLY A 117 -9.02 -1.64 6.87
N LYS A 118 -8.66 -1.41 8.14
CA LYS A 118 -9.63 -1.27 9.24
C LYS A 118 -10.56 -0.09 9.04
N TRP A 119 -10.03 1.05 8.58
CA TRP A 119 -10.85 2.23 8.31
C TRP A 119 -11.85 1.96 7.18
N ILE A 120 -11.38 1.43 6.04
CA ILE A 120 -12.24 1.10 4.90
C ILE A 120 -13.28 0.04 5.28
N HIS A 121 -12.86 -1.02 5.97
CA HIS A 121 -13.75 -2.09 6.40
C HIS A 121 -14.87 -1.56 7.31
N ARG A 122 -14.54 -0.71 8.28
CA ARG A 122 -15.54 -0.09 9.15
C ARG A 122 -16.55 0.74 8.34
N LEU A 123 -16.06 1.55 7.40
CA LEU A 123 -16.92 2.33 6.52
C LEU A 123 -17.86 1.44 5.69
N LEU A 124 -17.33 0.36 5.10
CA LEU A 124 -18.13 -0.60 4.34
C LEU A 124 -19.20 -1.27 5.20
N CYS A 125 -18.85 -1.71 6.42
CA CYS A 125 -19.82 -2.29 7.35
C CYS A 125 -20.93 -1.31 7.73
N GLU A 126 -20.61 -0.03 7.97
CA GLU A 126 -21.60 1.00 8.31
C GLU A 126 -22.55 1.27 7.13
N ILE A 127 -22.02 1.37 5.89
CA ILE A 127 -22.83 1.57 4.69
C ILE A 127 -23.77 0.38 4.44
N LEU A 128 -23.27 -0.85 4.59
CA LEU A 128 -24.04 -2.06 4.31
C LEU A 128 -25.06 -2.37 5.40
N ALA A 129 -24.75 -2.04 6.66
CA ALA A 129 -25.72 -2.13 7.74
C ALA A 129 -26.95 -1.25 7.46
N ALA A 130 -26.77 -0.08 6.85
CA ALA A 130 -27.87 0.81 6.47
C ALA A 130 -28.78 0.20 5.38
N THR A 131 -28.30 -0.77 4.61
CA THR A 131 -29.06 -1.50 3.59
C THR A 131 -29.46 -2.92 4.03
N ASN A 132 -29.34 -3.25 5.33
CA ASN A 132 -29.55 -4.59 5.88
C ASN A 132 -28.66 -5.69 5.23
N GLU A 133 -27.51 -5.31 4.69
CA GLU A 133 -26.50 -6.23 4.15
C GLU A 133 -25.39 -6.49 5.17
N THR A 134 -24.78 -7.66 5.12
CA THR A 134 -23.63 -7.99 5.98
C THR A 134 -22.34 -7.45 5.37
N GLY A 135 -21.51 -6.78 6.17
CA GLY A 135 -20.21 -6.29 5.75
C GLY A 135 -19.25 -7.40 5.30
N PRO A 136 -18.32 -7.12 4.37
CA PRO A 136 -17.35 -8.10 3.91
C PRO A 136 -16.29 -8.37 4.98
N GLU A 137 -15.64 -9.54 4.93
CA GLU A 137 -14.48 -9.82 5.78
C GLU A 137 -13.27 -8.98 5.35
N LEU A 138 -12.53 -8.41 6.31
CA LEU A 138 -11.23 -7.79 6.05
C LEU A 138 -10.15 -8.87 5.93
N LYS A 139 -9.74 -9.16 4.68
CA LYS A 139 -8.62 -10.06 4.39
C LYS A 139 -7.49 -9.34 3.68
N ILE A 140 -6.32 -9.24 4.33
CA ILE A 140 -5.08 -8.71 3.75
C ILE A 140 -4.18 -9.87 3.39
N ARG A 141 -3.66 -9.87 2.16
CA ARG A 141 -2.76 -10.89 1.63
C ARG A 141 -1.31 -10.43 1.76
N GLU A 142 -0.48 -11.37 2.17
CA GLU A 142 0.96 -11.26 2.33
C GLU A 142 1.56 -12.60 1.85
N ASP A 143 2.65 -12.56 1.10
CA ASP A 143 3.39 -13.72 0.60
C ASP A 143 4.58 -14.14 1.52
N ASN A 144 5.10 -13.25 2.37
CA ASN A 144 6.20 -13.55 3.27
C ASN A 144 5.74 -14.34 4.51
N GLN A 145 6.06 -15.63 4.50
CA GLN A 145 5.67 -16.58 5.55
C GLN A 145 6.22 -16.23 6.93
N SER A 146 7.39 -15.59 7.02
CA SER A 146 7.97 -15.17 8.29
C SER A 146 7.17 -14.02 8.89
N CYS A 147 6.78 -13.03 8.07
CA CYS A 147 5.88 -11.95 8.46
C CYS A 147 4.51 -12.48 8.91
N ILE A 148 3.92 -13.41 8.15
CA ILE A 148 2.64 -14.06 8.52
C ILE A 148 2.75 -14.80 9.87
N LYS A 149 3.89 -15.41 10.17
CA LYS A 149 4.10 -16.08 11.47
C LYS A 149 4.24 -15.07 12.60
N MET A 150 4.88 -13.93 12.35
CA MET A 150 5.03 -12.85 13.35
C MET A 150 3.68 -12.30 13.80
N THR A 151 2.70 -12.15 12.89
CA THR A 151 1.36 -11.68 13.25
C THR A 151 0.58 -12.65 14.15
N LYS A 152 0.89 -13.95 14.11
CA LYS A 152 0.20 -14.98 14.91
C LYS A 152 0.82 -15.20 16.29
N ASN A 153 2.05 -14.74 16.52
CA ASN A 153 2.81 -14.96 17.75
C ASN A 153 3.43 -13.64 18.26
N PRO A 154 2.64 -12.77 18.93
CA PRO A 154 3.10 -11.46 19.40
C PRO A 154 4.16 -11.52 20.53
N VAL A 155 4.46 -12.70 21.06
CA VAL A 155 5.19 -12.87 22.33
C VAL A 155 6.71 -12.66 22.21
N ASN A 156 7.30 -12.58 21.00
CA ASN A 156 8.75 -12.82 20.87
C ASN A 156 9.65 -11.70 20.33
N HIS A 157 9.27 -10.42 20.29
CA HIS A 157 10.23 -9.38 19.89
C HIS A 157 10.13 -8.08 20.70
N GLY A 158 11.05 -7.90 21.65
CA GLY A 158 11.24 -6.65 22.40
C GLY A 158 11.54 -5.40 21.55
N ARG A 159 11.82 -5.55 20.25
CA ARG A 159 12.08 -4.46 19.28
C ARG A 159 10.92 -4.21 18.29
N ALA A 160 9.91 -5.07 18.21
CA ALA A 160 8.70 -4.87 17.40
C ALA A 160 7.60 -4.08 18.14
N LYS A 161 7.81 -3.75 19.42
CA LYS A 161 6.83 -3.06 20.29
C LYS A 161 6.25 -1.78 19.68
N HIS A 162 7.03 -1.01 18.92
CA HIS A 162 6.54 0.23 18.29
C HIS A 162 5.62 -0.02 17.08
N ILE A 163 5.70 -1.20 16.47
CA ILE A 163 4.83 -1.64 15.37
C ILE A 163 3.60 -2.34 15.94
N ASP A 164 3.73 -3.08 17.05
CA ASP A 164 2.59 -3.69 17.77
C ASP A 164 1.57 -2.67 18.26
N ILE A 165 1.99 -1.45 18.67
CA ILE A 165 1.05 -0.37 19.05
C ILE A 165 0.09 0.00 17.89
N LYS A 166 0.52 -0.22 16.64
CA LYS A 166 -0.28 0.07 15.45
C LYS A 166 -1.18 -1.09 15.02
N LEU A 167 -1.04 -2.25 15.64
CA LEU A 167 -1.75 -3.49 15.34
C LEU A 167 -2.55 -3.96 16.58
N PRO A 168 -3.75 -3.42 16.83
CA PRO A 168 -4.68 -4.03 17.76
C PRO A 168 -5.38 -5.26 17.18
#